data_AF-A0A9W4J7X4-F1
#
_entry.id   AF-A0A9W4J7X4-F1
#
_cell.length_a   1.000
_cell.length_b   1.000
_cell.length_c   1.000
_cell.angle_alpha   90.00
_cell.angle_beta   90.00
_cell.angle_gamma   90.00
#
_symmetry.space_group_name_H-M   'P 1'
#
loop_
_entity.id
_entity.type
_entity.pdbx_description
1 polymer ?
#
loop_
_entity_poly.entity_id
_entity_poly.type
_entity_poly.pdbx_seq_one_letter_code
_entity_poly.pdbx_strand_id
1 'polypeptide(L)'
;MFLGTVDNPESNIDRLTAIWQSLNWEKWFDDVFSKGAKNDQLRPFHKDSAGNFWKSDDVREWQKLGYDYEILKGRGHGEEHRQEILDDINSLYGRPVQNRLDNLPTGPDGENDDYVITVIYDKFALNGAPYKINLFLDETEASSDEKFRGPESEGFVASIYNFSGSLNSSPCGNCEKQKSEGVKCIAQVPATIPMRSYWSRKGRSPDHKLQPVYLAWNNFGTSVKMDIEVAMHKSSRAYYQYPTRPEPGHPLSYGHIATGRQSALAGTSFR
;
A
#
# COMPACT_ATOMS: atom_id res chain seq x y z
N MET A 1 8.24 -25.34 -21.39
CA MET A 1 7.79 -23.95 -21.52
C MET A 1 6.63 -23.77 -20.55
N PHE A 2 6.91 -23.29 -19.34
CA PHE A 2 5.84 -22.96 -18.39
C PHE A 2 5.21 -21.65 -18.88
N LEU A 3 4.06 -21.76 -19.50
CA LEU A 3 3.14 -20.63 -19.62
C LEU A 3 2.57 -20.46 -18.20
N GLY A 4 3.21 -19.61 -17.40
CA GLY A 4 2.65 -19.15 -16.13
C GLY A 4 1.33 -18.49 -16.43
N THR A 5 0.23 -19.17 -16.12
CA THR A 5 -1.10 -18.61 -16.23
C THR A 5 -1.21 -17.39 -15.34
N VAL A 6 -2.09 -16.47 -15.76
CA VAL A 6 -2.37 -15.16 -15.18
C VAL A 6 -2.98 -15.26 -13.74
N ASP A 7 -2.92 -16.44 -13.11
CA ASP A 7 -3.69 -16.79 -11.92
C ASP A 7 -2.84 -17.05 -10.66
N ASN A 8 -1.51 -16.93 -10.72
CA ASN A 8 -0.66 -17.00 -9.52
C ASN A 8 -0.30 -15.56 -9.04
N PRO A 9 -0.84 -15.11 -7.89
CA PRO A 9 -0.60 -13.74 -7.41
C PRO A 9 0.87 -13.50 -7.08
N GLU A 10 1.60 -14.51 -6.58
CA GLU A 10 3.03 -14.40 -6.26
C GLU A 10 3.88 -14.12 -7.50
N SER A 11 3.54 -14.68 -8.66
CA SER A 11 4.24 -14.42 -9.93
C SER A 11 4.13 -12.96 -10.37
N ASN A 12 3.01 -12.30 -10.11
CA ASN A 12 2.86 -10.88 -10.44
C ASN A 12 3.55 -9.98 -9.39
N ILE A 13 3.63 -10.41 -8.12
CA ILE A 13 4.46 -9.71 -7.12
C ILE A 13 5.93 -9.75 -7.53
N ASP A 14 6.46 -10.89 -7.97
CA ASP A 14 7.84 -10.98 -8.46
C ASP A 14 8.06 -10.10 -9.71
N ARG A 15 7.09 -10.04 -10.63
CA ARG A 15 7.10 -9.12 -11.77
C ARG A 15 7.18 -7.65 -11.35
N LEU A 16 6.39 -7.24 -10.35
CA LEU A 16 6.42 -5.87 -9.83
C LEU A 16 7.76 -5.56 -9.14
N THR A 17 8.32 -6.52 -8.41
CA THR A 17 9.68 -6.42 -7.84
C THR A 17 10.72 -6.19 -8.94
N ALA A 18 10.69 -6.98 -10.01
CA ALA A 18 11.61 -6.87 -11.14
C ALA A 18 11.49 -5.51 -11.86
N ILE A 19 10.25 -5.03 -12.11
CA ILE A 19 10.01 -3.71 -12.71
C ILE A 19 10.59 -2.60 -11.82
N TRP A 20 10.28 -2.62 -10.53
CA TRP A 20 10.76 -1.61 -9.59
C TRP A 20 12.28 -1.62 -9.49
N GLN A 21 12.89 -2.82 -9.42
CA GLN A 21 14.34 -2.99 -9.37
C GLN A 21 15.03 -2.47 -10.64
N SER A 22 14.49 -2.72 -11.83
CA SER A 22 15.03 -2.16 -13.08
C SER A 22 15.03 -0.62 -13.10
N LEU A 23 14.04 0.00 -12.45
CA LEU A 23 13.95 1.47 -12.33
C LEU A 23 14.72 2.04 -11.14
N ASN A 24 15.14 1.21 -10.18
CA ASN A 24 15.77 1.61 -8.93
C ASN A 24 16.92 0.67 -8.58
N TRP A 25 17.80 0.40 -9.54
CA TRP A 25 18.79 -0.68 -9.45
C TRP A 25 19.68 -0.60 -8.20
N GLU A 26 20.07 0.62 -7.80
CA GLU A 26 20.91 0.89 -6.64
C GLU A 26 20.18 0.71 -5.29
N LYS A 27 18.85 0.53 -5.30
CA LYS A 27 18.00 0.41 -4.12
C LYS A 27 17.78 -1.04 -3.71
N TRP A 28 18.88 -1.77 -3.58
CA TRP A 28 18.88 -3.18 -3.17
C TRP A 28 19.50 -3.34 -1.79
N PHE A 29 18.67 -3.48 -0.76
CA PHE A 29 19.10 -3.54 0.64
C PHE A 29 20.10 -2.41 1.00
N ASP A 30 19.83 -1.19 0.53
CA ASP A 30 20.77 -0.07 0.58
C ASP A 30 20.66 0.79 1.85
N ASP A 31 19.58 0.66 2.60
CA ASP A 31 19.32 1.39 3.84
C ASP A 31 19.73 0.62 5.11
N VAL A 32 19.77 1.32 6.24
CA VAL A 32 20.23 0.76 7.52
C VAL A 32 19.30 -0.31 8.10
N PHE A 33 18.01 -0.27 7.77
CA PHE A 33 17.01 -1.20 8.31
C PHE A 33 16.98 -2.49 7.50
N SER A 34 17.09 -2.42 6.18
CA SER A 34 17.05 -3.61 5.32
C SER A 34 18.36 -4.41 5.32
N LYS A 35 19.53 -3.75 5.42
CA LYS A 35 20.86 -4.41 5.34
C LYS A 35 21.02 -5.65 6.20
N GLY A 36 20.42 -5.66 7.40
CA GLY A 36 20.49 -6.80 8.32
C GLY A 36 19.90 -8.09 7.74
N ALA A 37 18.88 -7.99 6.89
CA ALA A 37 18.16 -9.14 6.33
C ALA A 37 18.75 -9.65 4.99
N LYS A 38 19.65 -8.90 4.35
CA LYS A 38 20.19 -9.22 3.00
C LYS A 38 20.82 -10.61 2.91
N ASN A 39 21.48 -11.04 3.99
CA ASN A 39 22.24 -12.27 4.05
C ASN A 39 21.45 -13.44 4.68
N ASP A 40 20.18 -13.22 5.02
CA ASP A 40 19.32 -14.24 5.60
C ASP A 40 19.16 -15.41 4.64
N GLN A 41 19.12 -16.62 5.21
CA GLN A 41 18.88 -17.84 4.44
C GLN A 41 17.40 -17.90 4.06
N LEU A 42 17.12 -17.98 2.76
CA LEU A 42 15.77 -18.16 2.21
C LEU A 42 15.36 -19.63 2.37
N ARG A 43 15.15 -20.06 3.61
CA ARG A 43 14.69 -21.40 3.92
C ARG A 43 13.26 -21.61 3.41
N PRO A 44 12.89 -22.81 2.93
CA PRO A 44 13.70 -24.04 2.88
C PRO A 44 14.41 -24.26 1.53
N PHE A 45 14.65 -23.20 0.74
CA PHE A 45 15.10 -23.33 -0.64
C PHE A 45 16.62 -23.55 -0.72
N HIS A 46 17.02 -24.68 -1.30
CA HIS A 46 18.42 -25.03 -1.52
C HIS A 46 18.84 -24.69 -2.96
N LYS A 47 20.06 -24.19 -3.14
CA LYS A 47 20.59 -23.80 -4.46
C LYS A 47 21.51 -24.85 -5.09
N ASP A 48 21.98 -25.79 -4.30
CA ASP A 48 22.86 -26.86 -4.73
C ASP A 48 22.66 -28.15 -3.93
N SER A 49 23.30 -29.22 -4.39
CA SER A 49 23.29 -30.53 -3.75
C SER A 49 24.08 -30.59 -2.43
N ALA A 50 24.88 -29.57 -2.12
CA ALA A 50 25.60 -29.47 -0.86
C ALA A 50 24.70 -28.96 0.29
N GLY A 51 23.45 -28.59 0.00
CA GLY A 51 22.51 -28.10 0.99
C GLY A 51 22.71 -26.62 1.33
N ASN A 52 23.36 -25.84 0.46
CA ASN A 52 23.43 -24.40 0.66
C ASN A 52 22.07 -23.76 0.36
N PHE A 53 21.61 -22.87 1.24
CA PHE A 53 20.38 -22.11 1.04
C PHE A 53 20.60 -20.94 0.07
N TRP A 54 19.55 -20.60 -0.67
CA TRP A 54 19.47 -19.33 -1.39
C TRP A 54 19.52 -18.13 -0.42
N LYS A 55 20.05 -17.01 -0.90
CA LYS A 55 20.02 -15.69 -0.25
C LYS A 55 19.46 -14.64 -1.21
N SER A 56 19.12 -13.45 -0.71
CA SER A 56 18.58 -12.37 -1.56
C SER A 56 19.51 -12.03 -2.73
N ASP A 57 20.82 -11.88 -2.50
CA ASP A 57 21.77 -11.56 -3.58
C ASP A 57 21.89 -12.63 -4.66
N ASP A 58 21.60 -13.90 -4.34
CA ASP A 58 21.64 -14.99 -5.32
C ASP A 58 20.52 -14.85 -6.36
N VAL A 59 19.45 -14.10 -6.04
CA VAL A 59 18.24 -13.93 -6.88
C VAL A 59 17.98 -12.50 -7.34
N ARG A 60 18.86 -11.54 -7.01
CA ARG A 60 18.73 -10.13 -7.48
C ARG A 60 18.60 -10.07 -9.00
N GLU A 61 19.44 -10.81 -9.72
CA GLU A 61 19.31 -10.98 -11.17
C GLU A 61 18.43 -12.19 -11.48
N TRP A 62 17.10 -12.00 -11.45
CA TRP A 62 16.10 -13.06 -11.66
C TRP A 62 16.32 -13.83 -12.98
N GLN A 63 16.89 -13.18 -14.01
CA GLN A 63 17.23 -13.80 -15.29
C GLN A 63 18.16 -15.02 -15.15
N LYS A 64 18.98 -15.08 -14.10
CA LYS A 64 19.83 -16.26 -13.79
C LYS A 64 19.02 -17.50 -13.45
N LEU A 65 17.76 -17.34 -13.08
CA LEU A 65 16.81 -18.42 -12.81
C LEU A 65 16.11 -18.92 -14.08
N GLY A 66 16.43 -18.37 -15.25
CA GLY A 66 15.96 -18.87 -16.55
C GLY A 66 14.60 -18.32 -17.00
N TYR A 67 14.13 -17.21 -16.41
CA TYR A 67 12.90 -16.53 -16.81
C TYR A 67 13.10 -15.01 -16.93
N ASP A 68 12.18 -14.35 -17.62
CA ASP A 68 12.12 -12.88 -17.71
C ASP A 68 10.68 -12.42 -17.97
N TYR A 69 10.44 -11.11 -17.87
CA TYR A 69 9.14 -10.49 -18.08
C TYR A 69 9.10 -9.70 -19.39
N GLU A 70 7.99 -9.75 -20.13
CA GLU A 70 7.86 -9.06 -21.42
C GLU A 70 8.18 -7.56 -21.35
N ILE A 71 7.76 -6.89 -20.27
CA ILE A 71 8.03 -5.46 -20.02
C ILE A 71 9.53 -5.15 -19.77
N LEU A 72 10.36 -6.16 -19.50
CA LEU A 72 11.80 -6.02 -19.23
C LEU A 72 12.68 -6.77 -20.26
N LYS A 73 12.08 -7.58 -21.13
CA LYS A 73 12.81 -8.49 -22.00
C LYS A 73 13.67 -7.72 -22.99
N GLY A 74 14.97 -8.01 -22.97
CA GLY A 74 15.95 -7.32 -23.83
C GLY A 74 16.26 -5.88 -23.40
N ARG A 75 15.76 -5.47 -22.22
CA ARG A 75 16.03 -4.16 -21.62
C ARG A 75 16.99 -4.37 -20.45
N GLY A 76 18.18 -3.77 -20.54
CA GLY A 76 19.13 -3.76 -19.43
C GLY A 76 18.65 -2.93 -18.24
N HIS A 77 19.37 -3.02 -17.12
CA HIS A 77 19.14 -2.16 -15.97
C HIS A 77 19.86 -0.81 -16.19
N GLY A 78 19.14 0.31 -16.11
CA GLY A 78 19.75 1.65 -16.25
C GLY A 78 18.91 2.65 -17.02
N GLU A 79 19.48 3.83 -17.28
CA GLU A 79 18.78 4.94 -17.94
C GLU A 79 18.41 4.65 -19.41
N GLU A 80 19.13 3.75 -20.09
CA GLU A 80 18.94 3.46 -21.52
C GLU A 80 17.51 3.02 -21.87
N HIS A 81 16.94 2.09 -21.10
CA HIS A 81 15.59 1.58 -21.32
C HIS A 81 14.56 2.13 -20.33
N ARG A 82 14.97 3.06 -19.47
CA ARG A 82 14.12 3.60 -18.41
C ARG A 82 12.84 4.21 -18.97
N GLN A 83 12.94 5.01 -20.03
CA GLN A 83 11.77 5.70 -20.59
C GLN A 83 10.76 4.71 -21.18
N GLU A 84 11.21 3.68 -21.89
CA GLU A 84 10.32 2.65 -22.45
C GLU A 84 9.56 1.89 -21.35
N ILE A 85 10.25 1.52 -20.27
CA ILE A 85 9.62 0.87 -19.12
C ILE A 85 8.59 1.79 -18.48
N LEU A 86 8.90 3.08 -18.33
CA LEU A 86 7.97 4.07 -17.78
C LEU A 86 6.75 4.30 -18.68
N ASP A 87 6.93 4.28 -20.00
CA ASP A 87 5.84 4.41 -20.96
C ASP A 87 4.90 3.20 -20.91
N ASP A 88 5.45 1.99 -20.78
CA ASP A 88 4.67 0.76 -20.61
C ASP A 88 3.91 0.77 -19.28
N ILE A 89 4.54 1.18 -18.18
CA ILE A 89 3.87 1.37 -16.88
C ILE A 89 2.73 2.38 -17.00
N ASN A 90 2.98 3.52 -17.66
CA ASN A 90 1.95 4.54 -17.83
C ASN A 90 0.80 4.01 -18.69
N SER A 91 1.09 3.26 -19.75
CA SER A 91 0.07 2.64 -20.59
C SER A 91 -0.80 1.65 -19.81
N LEU A 92 -0.18 0.75 -19.04
CA LEU A 92 -0.86 -0.33 -18.31
C LEU A 92 -1.59 0.14 -17.06
N TYR A 93 -1.00 1.07 -16.30
CA TYR A 93 -1.44 1.40 -14.95
C TYR A 93 -1.75 2.89 -14.76
N GLY A 94 -1.12 3.79 -15.53
CA GLY A 94 -1.27 5.24 -15.38
C GLY A 94 -2.49 5.82 -16.10
N ARG A 95 -2.63 5.56 -17.40
CA ARG A 95 -3.70 6.07 -18.27
C ARG A 95 -5.11 5.76 -17.74
N PRO A 96 -5.41 4.54 -17.23
CA PRO A 96 -6.74 4.27 -16.67
C PRO A 96 -7.07 5.20 -15.49
N VAL A 97 -6.10 5.51 -14.63
CA VAL A 97 -6.27 6.41 -13.49
C VAL A 97 -6.42 7.86 -13.95
N GLN A 98 -5.58 8.32 -14.89
CA GLN A 98 -5.67 9.65 -15.50
C GLN A 98 -7.03 9.88 -16.13
N ASN A 99 -7.47 8.97 -17.01
CA ASN A 99 -8.78 9.03 -17.64
C ASN A 99 -9.91 9.10 -16.61
N ARG A 100 -9.79 8.40 -15.47
CA ARG A 100 -10.80 8.47 -14.41
C ARG A 100 -10.81 9.83 -13.71
N LEU A 101 -9.64 10.40 -13.44
CA LEU A 101 -9.49 11.68 -12.76
C LEU A 101 -9.92 12.86 -13.63
N ASP A 102 -9.65 12.81 -14.94
CA ASP A 102 -10.06 13.84 -15.90
C ASP A 102 -11.58 13.92 -16.07
N ASN A 103 -12.28 12.81 -15.82
CA ASN A 103 -13.74 12.74 -15.86
C ASN A 103 -14.42 13.13 -14.54
N LEU A 104 -13.65 13.46 -13.50
CA LEU A 104 -14.20 13.94 -12.23
C LEU A 104 -14.14 15.46 -12.19
N PRO A 105 -15.11 16.13 -11.53
CA PRO A 105 -15.00 17.55 -11.23
C PRO A 105 -13.63 17.83 -10.60
N THR A 106 -12.96 18.86 -11.09
CA THR A 106 -11.78 19.39 -10.43
C THR A 106 -12.16 19.82 -9.01
N GLY A 107 -11.17 19.93 -8.13
CA GLY A 107 -11.43 20.46 -6.79
C GLY A 107 -12.10 21.84 -6.85
N PRO A 108 -12.68 22.33 -5.75
CA PRO A 108 -13.44 23.58 -5.70
C PRO A 108 -12.76 24.81 -6.34
N ASP A 109 -11.43 24.82 -6.41
CA ASP A 109 -10.61 25.92 -6.93
C ASP A 109 -9.94 25.60 -8.28
N GLY A 110 -10.37 24.54 -8.97
CA GLY A 110 -9.65 24.00 -10.15
C GLY A 110 -8.32 23.31 -9.78
N GLU A 111 -8.06 23.13 -8.49
CA GLU A 111 -6.82 22.54 -7.97
C GLU A 111 -6.69 21.06 -8.34
N ASN A 112 -5.50 20.71 -8.84
CA ASN A 112 -5.07 19.36 -9.16
C ASN A 112 -4.34 18.72 -7.97
N ASP A 113 -4.89 18.90 -6.77
CA ASP A 113 -4.32 18.32 -5.57
C ASP A 113 -4.28 16.79 -5.63
N ASP A 114 -3.28 16.22 -5.00
CA ASP A 114 -3.24 14.80 -4.68
C ASP A 114 -3.39 14.56 -3.18
N TYR A 115 -4.23 13.59 -2.82
CA TYR A 115 -4.52 13.24 -1.43
C TYR A 115 -4.16 11.79 -1.20
N VAL A 116 -3.49 11.53 -0.08
CA VAL A 116 -3.19 10.17 0.39
C VAL A 116 -3.57 10.03 1.86
N ILE A 117 -3.99 8.83 2.25
CA ILE A 117 -4.14 8.45 3.66
C ILE A 117 -3.04 7.46 4.00
N THR A 118 -2.27 7.76 5.04
CA THR A 118 -1.30 6.85 5.65
C THR A 118 -1.93 6.20 6.88
N VAL A 119 -1.72 4.89 7.00
CA VAL A 119 -2.20 4.08 8.11
C VAL A 119 -1.04 3.33 8.73
N ILE A 120 -0.77 3.55 10.01
CA ILE A 120 0.21 2.79 10.79
C ILE A 120 -0.55 1.91 11.77
N TYR A 121 -0.27 0.61 11.74
CA TYR A 121 -1.02 -0.40 12.48
C TYR A 121 -0.11 -1.50 13.01
N ASP A 122 -0.60 -2.24 14.00
CA ASP A 122 0.15 -3.32 14.63
C ASP A 122 -0.29 -4.68 14.12
N LYS A 123 0.58 -5.37 13.38
CA LYS A 123 0.32 -6.71 12.85
C LYS A 123 -0.14 -7.70 13.91
N PHE A 124 0.27 -7.52 15.17
CA PHE A 124 0.03 -8.41 16.29
C PHE A 124 -1.05 -7.89 17.27
N ALA A 125 -1.77 -6.81 16.95
CA ALA A 125 -2.79 -6.25 17.83
C ALA A 125 -3.90 -7.24 18.22
N LEU A 126 -4.19 -8.26 17.39
CA LEU A 126 -5.09 -9.37 17.73
C LEU A 126 -4.33 -10.68 17.93
N ASN A 127 -3.15 -10.61 18.56
CA ASN A 127 -2.23 -11.74 18.77
C ASN A 127 -1.88 -12.51 17.46
N GLY A 128 -1.70 -11.74 16.38
CA GLY A 128 -1.42 -12.26 15.04
C GLY A 128 -2.64 -12.76 14.27
N ALA A 129 -3.85 -12.71 14.85
CA ALA A 129 -5.05 -12.97 14.07
C ALA A 129 -5.26 -11.87 13.01
N PRO A 130 -5.68 -12.22 11.79
CA PRO A 130 -5.96 -11.24 10.77
C PRO A 130 -7.10 -10.29 11.16
N TYR A 131 -7.06 -9.10 10.56
CA TYR A 131 -8.10 -8.11 10.68
C TYR A 131 -8.09 -7.17 9.47
N LYS A 132 -9.18 -6.44 9.29
CA LYS A 132 -9.37 -5.48 8.19
C LYS A 132 -9.67 -4.09 8.76
N ILE A 133 -9.00 -3.06 8.25
CA ILE A 133 -9.24 -1.65 8.57
C ILE A 133 -9.98 -1.02 7.39
N ASN A 134 -11.21 -0.57 7.59
CA ASN A 134 -11.95 0.17 6.58
C ASN A 134 -11.86 1.67 6.86
N LEU A 135 -11.60 2.47 5.83
CA LEU A 135 -11.42 3.93 5.90
C LEU A 135 -12.59 4.67 5.22
N PHE A 136 -12.96 5.82 5.79
CA PHE A 136 -14.09 6.64 5.36
C PHE A 136 -13.77 8.15 5.45
N LEU A 137 -14.44 8.99 4.64
CA LEU A 137 -14.30 10.47 4.69
C LEU A 137 -15.44 11.21 5.40
N ASP A 138 -16.34 10.50 6.05
CA ASP A 138 -17.34 11.09 6.94
C ASP A 138 -17.96 10.00 7.83
N GLU A 139 -18.48 10.39 8.99
CA GLU A 139 -19.33 9.53 9.84
C GLU A 139 -20.68 10.20 10.14
N THR A 140 -21.03 11.33 9.51
CA THR A 140 -22.04 12.26 10.04
C THR A 140 -23.35 11.68 10.57
N GLU A 141 -23.83 10.51 10.10
CA GLU A 141 -25.12 9.94 10.55
C GLU A 141 -25.10 8.41 10.75
N ALA A 142 -23.96 7.82 11.12
CA ALA A 142 -23.91 6.37 11.31
C ALA A 142 -24.42 5.94 12.69
N SER A 143 -25.56 5.23 12.71
CA SER A 143 -26.16 4.63 13.91
C SER A 143 -25.81 3.16 14.09
N SER A 144 -25.15 2.54 13.11
CA SER A 144 -24.81 1.11 13.07
C SER A 144 -23.49 0.88 12.35
N ASP A 145 -22.71 -0.09 12.85
CA ASP A 145 -21.43 -0.48 12.28
C ASP A 145 -21.57 -1.15 10.89
N GLU A 146 -22.77 -1.60 10.54
CA GLU A 146 -23.12 -2.10 9.19
C GLU A 146 -22.87 -1.07 8.10
N LYS A 147 -22.90 0.23 8.43
CA LYS A 147 -22.55 1.30 7.49
C LYS A 147 -21.05 1.41 7.21
N PHE A 148 -20.20 0.57 7.81
CA PHE A 148 -18.74 0.62 7.69
C PHE A 148 -18.14 -0.66 7.07
N ARG A 149 -18.91 -1.40 6.25
CA ARG A 149 -18.54 -2.75 5.78
C ARG A 149 -17.60 -2.80 4.59
N GLY A 150 -17.68 -1.84 3.66
CA GLY A 150 -16.85 -1.88 2.45
C GLY A 150 -17.26 -0.89 1.34
N PRO A 151 -16.95 -1.19 0.07
CA PRO A 151 -17.13 -0.27 -1.07
C PRO A 151 -18.54 0.26 -1.30
N GLU A 152 -19.57 -0.51 -0.92
CA GLU A 152 -20.97 -0.10 -1.03
C GLU A 152 -21.41 0.90 0.06
N SER A 153 -20.58 1.06 1.09
CA SER A 153 -20.86 1.97 2.20
C SER A 153 -20.57 3.42 1.83
N GLU A 154 -21.47 4.33 2.22
CA GLU A 154 -21.30 5.74 1.96
C GLU A 154 -19.99 6.27 2.56
N GLY A 155 -19.24 7.05 1.77
CA GLY A 155 -18.01 7.67 2.21
C GLY A 155 -16.81 6.71 2.30
N PHE A 156 -16.96 5.44 1.90
CA PHE A 156 -15.85 4.48 1.85
C PHE A 156 -14.70 4.98 0.97
N VAL A 157 -13.49 4.78 1.46
CA VAL A 157 -12.24 5.13 0.78
C VAL A 157 -11.50 3.87 0.36
N ALA A 158 -11.15 3.04 1.33
CA ALA A 158 -10.29 1.87 1.12
C ALA A 158 -10.42 0.87 2.26
N SER A 159 -9.93 -0.34 2.01
CA SER A 159 -9.68 -1.35 3.02
C SER A 159 -8.19 -1.66 3.08
N ILE A 160 -7.64 -1.76 4.29
CA ILE A 160 -6.31 -2.30 4.55
C ILE A 160 -6.51 -3.65 5.23
N TYR A 161 -5.88 -4.69 4.70
CA TYR A 161 -5.96 -6.04 5.27
C TYR A 161 -4.63 -6.42 5.93
N ASN A 162 -4.69 -6.77 7.21
CA ASN A 162 -3.53 -7.31 7.92
C ASN A 162 -3.40 -8.81 7.62
N PHE A 163 -2.66 -9.17 6.57
CA PHE A 163 -2.33 -10.56 6.25
C PHE A 163 -1.36 -11.13 7.28
N SER A 164 -1.92 -11.83 8.26
CA SER A 164 -1.19 -12.39 9.40
C SER A 164 -1.74 -13.77 9.79
N GLY A 165 -0.91 -14.54 10.49
CA GLY A 165 -1.28 -15.83 11.05
C GLY A 165 -1.19 -15.77 12.57
N SER A 166 -2.14 -16.42 13.25
CA SER A 166 -2.17 -16.45 14.71
C SER A 166 -0.88 -17.04 15.27
N LEU A 167 -0.30 -16.38 16.27
CA LEU A 167 0.90 -16.87 16.94
C LEU A 167 0.66 -18.18 17.71
N ASN A 168 -0.60 -18.54 17.96
CA ASN A 168 -0.97 -19.79 18.63
C ASN A 168 -0.87 -21.01 17.69
N SER A 169 -0.69 -20.80 16.38
CA SER A 169 -0.79 -21.86 15.37
C SER A 169 0.54 -22.56 15.03
N SER A 170 1.68 -21.90 15.24
CA SER A 170 3.03 -22.47 15.06
C SER A 170 4.10 -21.50 15.59
N PRO A 171 5.22 -21.98 16.18
CA PRO A 171 6.32 -21.12 16.60
C PRO A 171 6.97 -20.44 15.38
N CYS A 172 6.77 -19.12 15.25
CA CYS A 172 7.46 -18.28 14.28
C CYS A 172 8.42 -17.35 15.02
N GLY A 173 9.71 -17.72 15.08
CA GLY A 173 10.71 -16.95 15.84
C GLY A 173 10.83 -15.49 15.41
N ASN A 174 10.74 -15.21 14.10
CA ASN A 174 10.75 -13.83 13.59
C ASN A 174 9.49 -13.05 14.00
N CYS A 175 8.33 -13.72 14.05
CA CYS A 175 7.07 -13.08 14.40
C CYS A 175 7.04 -12.69 15.89
N GLU A 176 7.52 -13.57 16.78
CA GLU A 176 7.62 -13.28 18.21
C GLU A 176 8.59 -12.12 18.49
N LYS A 177 9.73 -12.09 17.79
CA LYS A 177 10.70 -11.00 17.87
C LYS A 177 10.10 -9.67 17.39
N GLN A 178 9.44 -9.66 16.24
CA GLN A 178 8.79 -8.44 15.72
C GLN A 178 7.73 -7.90 16.70
N LYS A 179 6.97 -8.80 17.33
CA LYS A 179 5.97 -8.44 18.35
C LYS A 179 6.65 -7.82 19.59
N SER A 180 7.72 -8.42 20.10
CA SER A 180 8.41 -7.91 21.29
C SER A 180 9.14 -6.59 21.05
N GLU A 181 9.62 -6.36 19.83
CA GLU A 181 10.24 -5.11 19.39
C GLU A 181 9.21 -4.01 19.05
N GLY A 182 7.90 -4.33 19.07
CA GLY A 182 6.84 -3.36 18.78
C GLY A 182 6.81 -2.89 17.33
N VAL A 183 7.29 -3.72 16.40
CA VAL A 183 7.35 -3.38 14.97
C VAL A 183 5.94 -3.12 14.43
N LYS A 184 5.75 -1.93 13.83
CA LYS A 184 4.50 -1.53 13.18
C LYS A 184 4.55 -1.77 11.68
N CYS A 185 3.38 -1.92 11.08
CA CYS A 185 3.17 -1.95 9.64
C CYS A 185 2.63 -0.61 9.16
N ILE A 186 2.94 -0.26 7.92
CA ILE A 186 2.46 0.94 7.25
C ILE A 186 1.72 0.57 5.97
N ALA A 187 0.63 1.27 5.69
CA ALA A 187 -0.05 1.26 4.40
C ALA A 187 -0.34 2.70 3.96
N GLN A 188 -0.37 2.92 2.65
CA GLN A 188 -0.79 4.18 2.06
C GLN A 188 -1.87 3.90 1.01
N VAL A 189 -2.95 4.67 1.02
CA VAL A 189 -4.03 4.55 0.06
C VAL A 189 -4.26 5.88 -0.67
N PRO A 190 -4.54 5.85 -1.99
CA PRO A 190 -4.93 7.05 -2.72
C PRO A 190 -6.31 7.52 -2.24
N ALA A 191 -6.44 8.82 -2.01
CA ALA A 191 -7.66 9.44 -1.49
C ALA A 191 -8.19 10.57 -2.39
N THR A 192 -7.52 10.88 -3.51
CA THR A 192 -7.89 11.97 -4.42
C THR A 192 -9.30 11.85 -4.98
N ILE A 193 -9.67 10.67 -5.50
CA ILE A 193 -11.02 10.42 -6.04
C ILE A 193 -12.09 10.54 -4.94
N PRO A 194 -11.97 9.82 -3.80
CA PRO A 194 -12.88 10.00 -2.67
C PRO A 194 -12.99 11.45 -2.19
N MET A 195 -11.88 12.20 -2.16
CA MET A 195 -11.87 13.60 -1.73
C MET A 195 -12.64 14.51 -2.68
N ARG A 196 -12.43 14.38 -3.99
CA ARG A 196 -13.19 15.15 -5.00
C ARG A 196 -14.69 14.85 -4.91
N SER A 197 -15.04 13.58 -4.73
CA SER A 197 -16.44 13.16 -4.52
C SER A 197 -17.02 13.73 -3.23
N TYR A 198 -16.26 13.74 -2.13
CA TYR A 198 -16.66 14.32 -0.86
C TYR A 198 -16.97 15.81 -0.99
N TRP A 199 -16.05 16.58 -1.59
CA TRP A 199 -16.25 18.02 -1.76
C TRP A 199 -17.38 18.37 -2.74
N SER A 200 -17.55 17.58 -3.80
CA SER A 200 -18.67 17.77 -4.72
C SER A 200 -20.03 17.59 -4.04
N ARG A 201 -20.13 16.81 -2.97
CA ARG A 201 -21.39 16.57 -2.24
C ARG A 201 -21.60 17.56 -1.10
N LYS A 202 -20.57 17.80 -0.30
CA LYS A 202 -20.66 18.60 0.93
C LYS A 202 -20.53 20.10 0.67
N GLY A 203 -19.89 20.50 -0.43
CA GLY A 203 -19.42 21.87 -0.61
C GLY A 203 -18.27 22.20 0.35
N ARG A 204 -17.43 23.16 -0.03
CA ARG A 204 -16.35 23.62 0.84
C ARG A 204 -16.91 24.67 1.79
N SER A 205 -17.01 24.33 3.07
CA SER A 205 -17.23 25.30 4.15
C SER A 205 -15.97 25.35 5.02
N PRO A 206 -15.51 26.54 5.45
CA PRO A 206 -14.48 26.65 6.49
C PRO A 206 -14.83 25.89 7.77
N ASP A 207 -16.12 25.64 8.01
CA ASP A 207 -16.62 24.90 9.17
C ASP A 207 -16.56 23.37 8.99
N HIS A 208 -16.38 22.88 7.75
CA HIS A 208 -16.24 21.45 7.49
C HIS A 208 -14.86 20.96 7.90
N LYS A 209 -14.80 20.36 9.10
CA LYS A 209 -13.61 19.67 9.59
C LYS A 209 -13.50 18.30 8.92
N LEU A 210 -12.65 18.22 7.91
CA LEU A 210 -12.27 16.96 7.31
C LEU A 210 -11.60 16.07 8.36
N GLN A 211 -12.15 14.87 8.57
CA GLN A 211 -11.59 13.91 9.49
C GLN A 211 -11.81 12.49 8.96
N PRO A 212 -10.75 11.78 8.52
CA PRO A 212 -10.86 10.38 8.16
C PRO A 212 -11.38 9.56 9.33
N VAL A 213 -12.34 8.67 9.08
CA VAL A 213 -12.85 7.76 10.09
C VAL A 213 -12.46 6.34 9.71
N TYR A 214 -12.10 5.53 10.70
CA TYR A 214 -11.82 4.12 10.48
C TYR A 214 -12.61 3.21 11.40
N LEU A 215 -12.85 1.99 10.91
CA LEU A 215 -13.36 0.89 11.70
C LEU A 215 -12.57 -0.38 11.39
N ALA A 216 -12.13 -1.07 12.44
CA ALA A 216 -11.39 -2.32 12.33
C ALA A 216 -12.31 -3.51 12.57
N TRP A 217 -12.11 -4.58 11.81
CA TRP A 217 -12.93 -5.79 11.80
C TRP A 217 -12.05 -7.01 12.01
N ASN A 218 -12.41 -7.87 12.96
CA ASN A 218 -11.78 -9.18 13.11
C ASN A 218 -12.31 -10.18 12.05
N ASN A 219 -11.76 -11.39 12.03
CA ASN A 219 -12.18 -12.44 11.08
C ASN A 219 -13.62 -12.95 11.25
N PHE A 220 -14.27 -12.63 12.37
CA PHE A 220 -15.68 -12.97 12.59
C PHE A 220 -16.62 -11.87 12.08
N GLY A 221 -16.09 -10.83 11.46
CA GLY A 221 -16.87 -9.68 11.00
C GLY A 221 -17.39 -8.82 12.15
N THR A 222 -16.76 -8.90 13.33
CA THR A 222 -17.07 -8.06 14.49
C THR A 222 -16.14 -6.85 14.51
N SER A 223 -16.70 -5.67 14.77
CA SER A 223 -15.91 -4.45 14.94
C SER A 223 -15.09 -4.52 16.23
N VAL A 224 -13.87 -3.97 16.20
CA VAL A 224 -12.94 -4.04 17.33
C VAL A 224 -12.26 -2.69 17.58
N LYS A 225 -12.12 -2.31 18.86
CA LYS A 225 -11.33 -1.16 19.27
C LYS A 225 -9.84 -1.47 19.18
N MET A 226 -9.10 -0.65 18.45
CA MET A 226 -7.67 -0.86 18.17
C MET A 226 -6.96 0.49 18.04
N ASP A 227 -5.72 0.54 18.50
CA ASP A 227 -4.86 1.71 18.31
C ASP A 227 -4.24 1.67 16.91
N ILE A 228 -4.79 2.50 16.02
CA ILE A 228 -4.37 2.64 14.62
C ILE A 228 -4.18 4.12 14.34
N GLU A 229 -3.01 4.49 13.85
CA GLU A 229 -2.72 5.86 13.44
C GLU A 229 -3.19 6.04 12.00
N VAL A 230 -4.09 6.99 11.79
CA VAL A 230 -4.59 7.35 10.46
C VAL A 230 -4.31 8.84 10.25
N ALA A 231 -3.64 9.17 9.16
CA ALA A 231 -3.32 10.55 8.81
C ALA A 231 -3.54 10.81 7.33
N MET A 232 -4.23 11.90 7.03
CA MET A 232 -4.44 12.37 5.67
C MET A 232 -3.46 13.47 5.32
N HIS A 233 -2.95 13.40 4.09
CA HIS A 233 -1.99 14.35 3.56
C HIS A 233 -2.42 14.85 2.18
N LYS A 234 -2.02 16.08 1.85
CA LYS A 234 -2.26 16.75 0.57
C LYS A 234 -0.94 17.19 -0.06
N SER A 235 -0.84 17.04 -1.37
CA SER A 235 0.13 17.68 -2.24
C SER A 235 -0.61 18.64 -3.17
N SER A 236 -0.09 19.85 -3.38
CA SER A 236 -0.61 20.79 -4.38
C SER A 236 -0.29 20.39 -5.82
N ARG A 237 0.58 19.39 -6.00
CA ARG A 237 0.92 18.76 -7.27
C ARG A 237 0.12 17.48 -7.45
N ALA A 238 -0.50 17.33 -8.62
CA ALA A 238 -1.08 16.05 -9.05
C ALA A 238 0.04 15.02 -9.26
N TYR A 239 -0.06 13.89 -8.55
CA TYR A 239 0.89 12.78 -8.65
C TYR A 239 1.05 12.28 -10.10
N TYR A 240 -0.07 12.19 -10.82
CA TYR A 240 -0.18 11.57 -12.15
C TYR A 240 0.29 12.44 -13.33
N GLN A 241 0.48 13.75 -13.12
CA GLN A 241 1.01 14.64 -14.19
C GLN A 241 2.49 14.37 -14.45
N TYR A 242 3.21 13.91 -13.42
CA TYR A 242 4.64 13.68 -13.47
C TYR A 242 4.98 12.46 -12.59
N PRO A 243 4.55 11.24 -12.96
CA PRO A 243 4.57 10.10 -12.05
C PRO A 243 5.99 9.56 -11.77
N THR A 244 7.01 10.04 -12.49
CA THR A 244 8.29 9.34 -12.59
C THR A 244 9.49 10.13 -12.07
N ARG A 245 9.38 11.46 -11.91
CA ARG A 245 10.45 12.32 -11.36
C ARG A 245 9.89 13.56 -10.63
N PRO A 246 10.49 13.99 -9.50
CA PRO A 246 10.29 15.34 -8.98
C PRO A 246 10.71 16.36 -10.05
N GLU A 247 9.88 17.37 -10.32
CA GLU A 247 10.27 18.45 -11.23
C GLU A 247 11.03 19.51 -10.42
N PRO A 248 12.16 20.04 -10.94
CA PRO A 248 12.80 21.20 -10.33
C PRO A 248 11.81 22.37 -10.21
N GLY A 249 11.53 22.83 -8.99
CA GLY A 249 10.55 23.89 -8.70
C GLY A 249 9.14 23.43 -8.39
N HIS A 250 8.82 22.13 -8.54
CA HIS A 250 7.52 21.57 -8.20
C HIS A 250 7.66 20.16 -7.58
N PRO A 251 8.36 20.01 -6.44
CA PRO A 251 8.56 18.71 -5.81
C PRO A 251 7.23 18.13 -5.33
N LEU A 252 7.05 16.82 -5.52
CA LEU A 252 5.94 16.11 -4.90
C LEU A 252 6.20 16.06 -3.38
N SER A 253 5.43 16.83 -2.62
CA SER A 253 5.53 16.89 -1.17
C SER A 253 4.15 16.86 -0.56
N TYR A 254 4.01 16.09 0.51
CA TYR A 254 2.74 15.87 1.20
C TYR A 254 2.77 16.56 2.55
N GLY A 255 1.89 17.55 2.73
CA GLY A 255 1.62 18.17 4.02
C GLY A 255 0.50 17.43 4.74
N HIS A 256 0.63 17.25 6.06
CA HIS A 256 -0.46 16.76 6.91
C HIS A 256 -1.63 17.75 6.88
N ILE A 257 -2.85 17.25 6.75
CA ILE A 257 -4.07 18.09 6.77
C ILE A 257 -5.13 17.62 7.75
N ALA A 258 -5.14 16.34 8.14
CA ALA A 258 -6.10 15.81 9.11
C ALA A 258 -5.59 14.54 9.78
N THR A 259 -5.87 14.41 11.08
CA THR A 259 -5.69 13.16 11.82
C THR A 259 -7.02 12.42 11.87
N GLY A 260 -7.00 11.15 11.46
CA GLY A 260 -8.17 10.29 11.50
C GLY A 260 -8.52 9.83 12.91
N ARG A 261 -9.73 9.31 13.07
CA ARG A 261 -10.21 8.76 14.34
C ARG A 261 -10.93 7.44 14.15
N GLN A 262 -10.93 6.62 15.19
CA GLN A 262 -11.80 5.44 15.21
C GLN A 262 -13.26 5.87 15.34
N SER A 263 -14.16 5.19 14.63
CA SER A 263 -15.61 5.35 14.82
C SER A 263 -16.01 5.00 16.26
N ALA A 264 -16.99 5.72 16.79
CA ALA A 264 -17.55 5.44 18.12
C ALA A 264 -18.30 4.10 18.18
N LEU A 265 -18.64 3.53 17.01
CA LEU A 265 -19.33 2.25 16.87
C LEU A 265 -18.36 1.05 16.94
N ALA A 266 -17.06 1.28 17.16
CA ALA A 266 -16.12 0.20 17.42
C ALA A 266 -16.53 -0.60 18.66
N GLY A 267 -16.61 -1.92 18.50
CA GLY A 267 -16.86 -2.86 19.59
C GLY A 267 -15.83 -2.77 20.72
N THR A 268 -16.06 -3.54 21.79
CA THR A 268 -15.19 -3.54 22.97
C THR A 268 -13.75 -3.96 22.63
N SER A 269 -12.79 -3.42 23.39
CA SER A 269 -11.37 -3.79 23.27
C SER A 269 -11.19 -5.27 23.61
N PHE A 270 -10.58 -6.03 22.70
CA PHE A 270 -10.08 -7.37 23.02
C PHE A 270 -8.87 -7.21 23.94
N ARG A 271 -8.97 -7.77 25.15
CA ARG A 271 -7.81 -7.98 26.04
C ARG A 271 -7.20 -9.35 25.77
#